data_AF-A0A845KQV1-F1
#
_entry.id   AF-A0A845KQV1-F1
#
_cell.length_a   1.000
_cell.length_b   1.000
_cell.length_c   1.000
_cell.angle_alpha   90.00
_cell.angle_beta   90.00
_cell.angle_gamma   90.00
#
_symmetry.space_group_name_H-M   'P 1'
#
loop_
_entity.id
_entity.type
_entity.pdbx_description
1 polymer ?
#
loop_
_entity_poly.entity_id
_entity_poly.type
_entity_poly.pdbx_seq_one_letter_code
_entity_poly.pdbx_strand_id
1 'polypeptide(L)'
;MNEAEKRRRELLEQTRYSYQESGIPAIHPRYRASYSELYGEEEAEQGSLGIRTFICMILFAVFVFMQNEGKDILHISSTKVVQEVSKNADITDVWKKIP
;
A
#
# COMPACT_ATOMS: atom_id res chain seq x y z
N MET A 1 23.20 38.71 38.69
CA MET A 1 23.09 37.91 37.46
C MET A 1 22.92 38.85 36.30
N ASN A 2 23.76 38.72 35.29
CA ASN A 2 23.64 39.52 34.07
C ASN A 2 22.46 38.99 33.21
N GLU A 3 21.82 39.84 32.40
CA GLU A 3 20.72 39.42 31.50
C GLU A 3 21.15 38.33 30.53
N ALA A 4 22.41 38.39 30.08
CA ALA A 4 23.01 37.35 29.23
C ALA A 4 23.10 36.00 29.96
N GLU A 5 23.39 36.00 31.27
CA GLU A 5 23.41 34.77 32.07
C GLU A 5 22.00 34.23 32.28
N LYS A 6 21.00 35.10 32.43
CA LYS A 6 19.60 34.70 32.57
C LYS A 6 19.10 34.03 31.28
N ARG A 7 19.33 34.65 30.12
CA ARG A 7 19.02 34.04 28.81
C ARG A 7 19.73 32.70 28.60
N ARG A 8 21.00 32.61 29.00
CA ARG A 8 21.74 31.34 28.89
C ARG A 8 21.11 30.25 29.75
N ARG A 9 20.67 30.57 30.97
CA ARG A 9 19.99 29.59 31.84
C ARG A 9 18.65 29.15 31.27
N GLU A 10 17.84 30.08 30.80
CA GLU A 10 16.53 29.78 30.19
C GLU A 10 16.67 28.86 28.96
N LEU A 11 17.65 29.11 28.10
CA LEU A 11 17.94 28.22 26.95
C LEU A 11 18.38 26.82 27.38
N LEU A 12 19.20 26.73 28.43
CA LEU A 12 19.66 25.44 28.96
C LEU A 12 18.52 24.66 29.61
N GLU A 13 17.61 25.34 30.30
CA GLU A 13 16.41 24.73 30.89
C GLU A 13 15.43 24.25 29.82
N GLN A 14 15.19 25.04 28.76
CA GLN A 14 14.40 24.61 27.61
C GLN A 14 15.00 23.38 26.93
N THR A 15 16.31 23.40 26.69
CA THR A 15 17.03 22.27 26.07
C THR A 15 16.90 21.02 26.94
N ARG A 16 17.11 21.15 28.26
CA ARG A 16 16.97 20.04 29.21
C ARG A 16 15.55 19.48 29.24
N TYR A 17 14.53 20.34 29.21
CA TYR A 17 13.13 19.93 29.18
C TYR A 17 12.81 19.14 27.90
N SER A 18 13.21 19.65 26.73
CA SER A 18 12.99 18.97 25.44
C SER A 18 13.68 17.60 25.36
N TYR A 19 14.87 17.44 25.95
CA TYR A 19 15.53 16.13 26.01
C TYR A 19 14.87 15.19 27.03
N GLN A 20 14.46 15.72 28.19
CA GLN A 20 13.82 14.93 29.25
C GLN A 20 12.45 14.38 28.83
N GLU A 21 11.68 15.13 28.04
CA GLU A 21 10.35 14.74 27.59
C GLU A 21 10.37 13.57 26.60
N SER A 22 11.45 13.42 25.81
CA SER A 22 11.50 12.34 24.82
C SER A 22 11.80 10.96 25.40
N GLY A 23 12.31 10.86 26.64
CA GLY A 23 12.77 9.59 27.25
C GLY A 23 13.95 8.91 26.52
N ILE A 24 14.29 9.41 25.32
CA ILE A 24 15.32 8.89 24.43
C ILE A 24 16.60 9.71 24.67
N PRO A 25 17.77 9.07 24.89
CA PRO A 25 19.01 9.79 25.07
C PRO A 25 19.39 10.54 23.79
N ALA A 26 20.24 11.57 23.93
CA ALA A 26 20.71 12.35 22.80
C ALA A 26 21.57 11.49 21.85
N ILE A 27 20.96 10.99 20.79
CA ILE A 27 21.59 10.14 19.77
C ILE A 27 21.71 10.94 18.47
N HIS A 28 22.85 10.84 17.81
CA HIS A 28 23.06 11.47 16.52
C HIS A 28 22.06 10.90 15.48
N PRO A 29 21.43 11.72 14.60
CA PRO A 29 20.39 11.26 13.67
C PRO A 29 20.77 10.04 12.83
N ARG A 30 22.06 9.93 12.45
CA ARG A 30 22.60 8.77 11.73
C ARG A 30 22.39 7.44 12.44
N TYR A 31 22.45 7.41 13.77
CA TYR A 31 22.34 6.20 14.59
C TYR A 31 20.98 6.06 15.27
N ARG A 32 20.04 6.98 14.99
CA ARG A 32 18.70 6.97 15.58
C ARG A 32 17.99 5.64 15.29
N ALA A 33 18.07 5.16 14.05
CA ALA A 33 17.45 3.90 13.63
C ALA A 33 18.02 2.68 14.38
N SER A 34 19.34 2.60 14.49
CA SER A 34 20.01 1.50 15.22
C SER A 34 19.68 1.53 16.71
N TYR A 35 19.61 2.71 17.31
CA TYR A 35 19.21 2.83 18.72
C TYR A 35 17.75 2.44 18.93
N SER A 36 16.83 2.88 18.07
CA SER A 36 15.41 2.51 18.16
C SER A 36 15.18 1.02 17.93
N GLU A 37 16.03 0.34 17.15
CA GLU A 37 15.97 -1.11 16.99
C GLU A 37 16.39 -1.85 18.27
N LEU A 38 17.42 -1.34 18.97
CA LEU A 38 17.95 -1.97 20.19
C LEU A 38 17.12 -1.66 21.46
N TYR A 39 16.54 -0.46 21.52
CA TYR A 39 15.95 0.10 22.75
C TYR A 39 14.66 0.88 22.52
N GLY A 40 14.20 1.03 21.29
CA GLY A 40 12.86 1.59 21.05
C GLY A 40 11.83 0.63 21.60
N GLU A 41 10.77 1.14 22.22
CA GLU A 41 9.56 0.33 22.33
C GLU A 41 9.21 -0.14 20.92
N GLU A 42 8.88 -1.42 20.78
CA GLU A 42 8.24 -1.93 19.57
C GLU A 42 6.94 -1.14 19.42
N GLU A 43 7.01 0.05 18.80
CA GLU A 43 5.88 0.61 18.08
C GLU A 43 5.55 -0.49 17.08
N ALA A 44 4.63 -1.36 17.47
CA ALA A 44 4.28 -2.55 16.73
C ALA A 44 4.08 -2.09 15.30
N GLU A 45 5.06 -2.36 14.43
CA GLU A 45 4.96 -2.03 13.01
C GLU A 45 3.66 -2.68 12.61
N GLN A 46 2.63 -1.86 12.42
CA GLN A 46 1.27 -2.36 12.31
C GLN A 46 1.20 -2.96 10.92
N GLY A 47 1.68 -4.19 10.83
CA GLY A 47 2.06 -4.82 9.59
C GLY A 47 0.83 -4.89 8.73
N SER A 48 0.91 -4.33 7.54
CA SER A 48 -0.19 -4.38 6.57
C SER A 48 -0.60 -5.81 6.19
N LEU A 49 0.12 -6.84 6.66
CA LEU A 49 -0.21 -8.25 6.50
C LEU A 49 -1.66 -8.56 6.91
N GLY A 50 -2.12 -8.10 8.09
CA GLY A 50 -3.49 -8.38 8.55
C GLY A 50 -4.56 -7.78 7.64
N ILE A 51 -4.35 -6.53 7.22
CA ILE A 51 -5.26 -5.81 6.30
C ILE A 51 -5.24 -6.47 4.91
N ARG A 52 -4.06 -6.85 4.40
CA ARG A 52 -3.91 -7.56 3.13
C ARG A 52 -4.63 -8.90 3.16
N THR A 53 -4.46 -9.69 4.22
CA THR A 53 -5.18 -10.97 4.37
C THR A 53 -6.68 -10.78 4.45
N PHE A 54 -7.15 -9.74 5.15
CA PHE A 54 -8.57 -9.43 5.27
C PHE A 54 -9.18 -9.06 3.91
N ILE A 55 -8.51 -8.18 3.14
CA ILE A 55 -8.95 -7.81 1.80
C ILE A 55 -8.96 -9.04 0.88
N CYS A 56 -7.95 -9.91 0.93
CA CYS A 56 -7.91 -11.14 0.15
C CYS A 56 -9.10 -12.07 0.47
N MET A 57 -9.46 -12.22 1.74
CA MET A 57 -10.60 -13.05 2.14
C MET A 57 -11.93 -12.47 1.63
N ILE A 58 -12.11 -11.14 1.66
CA ILE A 58 -13.30 -10.49 1.10
C ILE A 58 -13.39 -10.68 -0.41
N LEU A 59 -12.31 -10.41 -1.14
CA LEU A 59 -12.27 -10.57 -2.59
C LEU A 59 -12.55 -12.02 -2.99
N PHE A 60 -11.99 -12.98 -2.25
CA PHE A 60 -12.26 -14.40 -2.45
C PHE A 60 -13.73 -14.76 -2.19
N ALA A 61 -14.34 -14.28 -1.11
CA ALA A 61 -15.74 -14.52 -0.79
C ALA A 61 -16.69 -13.94 -1.86
N VAL A 62 -16.42 -12.71 -2.33
CA VAL A 62 -17.16 -12.07 -3.42
C VAL A 62 -17.03 -12.88 -4.71
N PHE A 63 -15.82 -13.34 -5.04
CA PHE A 63 -15.59 -14.17 -6.22
C PHE A 63 -16.34 -15.51 -6.17
N VAL A 64 -16.29 -16.20 -5.02
CA VAL A 64 -17.05 -17.44 -4.81
C VAL A 64 -18.55 -17.18 -4.92
N PHE A 65 -19.04 -16.07 -4.35
CA PHE A 65 -20.44 -15.69 -4.45
C PHE A 65 -20.87 -15.38 -5.88
N MET A 66 -20.04 -14.66 -6.64
CA MET A 66 -20.27 -14.41 -8.07
C MET A 66 -20.33 -15.71 -8.88
N GLN A 67 -19.46 -16.68 -8.59
CA GLN A 67 -19.53 -18.00 -9.23
C GLN A 67 -20.79 -18.79 -8.83
N ASN A 68 -21.17 -18.73 -7.55
CA ASN A 68 -22.27 -19.53 -7.01
C ASN A 68 -23.65 -19.00 -7.41
N GLU A 69 -23.79 -17.69 -7.59
CA GLU A 69 -25.05 -17.08 -8.06
C GLU A 69 -25.23 -17.14 -9.57
N GLY A 70 -24.27 -17.70 -10.33
CA GLY A 70 -24.36 -17.78 -11.80
C GLY A 70 -24.58 -16.41 -12.46
N LYS A 71 -24.26 -15.33 -11.75
CA LYS A 71 -24.36 -13.96 -12.28
C LYS A 71 -23.16 -13.80 -13.19
N ASP A 72 -23.39 -14.10 -14.46
CA ASP A 72 -22.55 -13.80 -15.61
C ASP A 72 -22.31 -12.27 -15.70
N ILE A 73 -21.55 -11.72 -14.75
CA ILE A 73 -21.01 -10.35 -14.79
C ILE A 73 -19.78 -10.39 -15.70
N LEU A 74 -20.00 -10.82 -16.93
CA LEU A 74 -19.52 -10.21 -18.15
C LEU A 74 -20.03 -11.11 -19.28
N HIS A 75 -21.22 -10.82 -19.76
CA HIS A 75 -21.69 -11.26 -21.08
C HIS A 75 -20.84 -10.59 -22.21
N ILE A 76 -19.51 -10.56 -22.09
CA ILE A 76 -18.63 -10.59 -23.25
C ILE A 76 -18.66 -12.04 -23.70
N SER A 77 -19.69 -12.34 -24.48
CA SER A 77 -19.88 -13.65 -25.04
C SER A 77 -18.66 -13.92 -25.93
N SER A 78 -17.86 -14.92 -25.57
CA SER A 78 -16.76 -15.41 -26.43
C SER A 78 -17.29 -15.79 -27.82
N THR A 79 -18.60 -16.03 -27.94
CA THR A 79 -19.31 -16.21 -29.21
C THR A 79 -19.29 -14.97 -30.10
N LYS A 80 -19.35 -13.73 -29.57
CA LYS A 80 -19.24 -12.51 -30.40
C LYS A 80 -17.82 -12.30 -30.93
N VAL A 81 -16.79 -12.60 -30.13
CA VAL A 81 -15.39 -12.49 -30.57
C VAL A 81 -15.07 -13.55 -31.64
N VAL A 82 -15.49 -14.80 -31.44
CA VAL A 82 -15.31 -15.86 -32.45
C VAL A 82 -16.11 -15.55 -33.73
N GLN A 83 -17.32 -15.00 -33.60
CA GLN A 83 -18.13 -14.64 -34.75
C GLN A 83 -17.56 -13.44 -35.53
N GLU A 84 -17.00 -12.43 -34.86
CA GLU A 84 -16.29 -11.33 -35.52
C GLU A 84 -14.98 -11.81 -36.19
N VAL A 85 -14.22 -12.71 -35.57
CA VAL A 85 -13.03 -13.32 -36.18
C VAL A 85 -13.42 -14.18 -37.40
N SER A 86 -14.50 -14.95 -37.31
CA SER A 86 -15.01 -15.78 -38.42
C SER A 86 -15.50 -14.94 -39.60
N LYS A 87 -16.10 -13.77 -39.35
CA LYS A 87 -16.59 -12.88 -40.41
C LYS A 87 -15.44 -12.27 -41.22
N ASN A 88 -14.26 -12.12 -40.62
CA ASN A 88 -13.05 -11.64 -41.30
C ASN A 88 -12.34 -12.74 -42.10
N ALA A 89 -12.50 -14.02 -41.76
CA ALA A 89 -11.95 -15.12 -42.54
C ALA A 89 -12.73 -15.35 -43.85
N ASP A 90 -14.06 -15.19 -43.81
CA ASP A 90 -14.95 -15.44 -44.95
C ASP A 90 -14.76 -14.44 -46.11
N ILE A 91 -14.20 -13.25 -45.84
CA ILE A 91 -13.88 -12.25 -46.88
C ILE A 91 -12.76 -12.74 -47.80
N THR A 92 -11.85 -13.58 -47.30
CA THR A 92 -10.72 -14.09 -48.09
C THR A 92 -11.12 -15.16 -49.11
N ASP A 93 -12.25 -15.86 -48.86
CA ASP A 93 -12.79 -16.86 -49.80
C ASP A 93 -13.66 -16.24 -50.90
N VAL A 94 -14.22 -15.04 -50.67
CA VAL A 94 -14.91 -14.27 -51.72
C VAL A 94 -13.91 -13.83 -52.81
N TRP A 95 -12.68 -13.47 -52.44
CA TRP A 95 -11.63 -13.07 -53.38
C TRP A 95 -11.08 -14.23 -54.23
N LYS A 96 -11.27 -15.48 -53.81
CA LYS A 96 -10.88 -16.68 -54.59
C LYS A 96 -11.93 -17.11 -55.62
N LYS A 97 -13.15 -16.54 -55.58
CA LYS A 97 -14.27 -16.91 -56.46
C LYS A 97 -14.60 -15.90 -57.55
N ILE A 98 -13.82 -14.83 -57.69
CA ILE A 98 -13.92 -13.91 -58.82
C ILE A 98 -13.02 -14.48 -59.94
N PRO A 99 -13.57 -14.73 -61.15
CA PRO A 99 -12.88 -15.42 -62.24
C PRO A 99 -11.68 -14.65 -62.81
#